data_AF-A0A2D7I1Y5-F1
#
_entry.id   AF-A0A2D7I1Y5-F1
#
_cell.length_a   1.000
_cell.length_b   1.000
_cell.length_c   1.000
_cell.angle_alpha   90.00
_cell.angle_beta   90.00
_cell.angle_gamma   90.00
#
_symmetry.space_group_name_H-M   'P 1'
#
loop_
_entity.id
_entity.type
_entity.pdbx_description
1 polymer ?
#
loop_
_entity_poly.entity_id
_entity_poly.type
_entity_poly.pdbx_seq_one_letter_code
_entity_poly.pdbx_strand_id
1 'polypeptide(L)'
;MEYPVSPMNEIDEEKRLVRPDGLSVRRMRHDHSWSPRDLVKAIQRAHYIATGLNETITPNLLQSIEEKNDRIPYATLRLIADGLECDPVDILSE
;
A
#
# COMPACT_ATOMS: atom_id res chain seq x y z
N MET A 1 -8.96 36.48 1.45
CA MET A 1 -8.06 36.05 2.54
C MET A 1 -7.70 34.61 2.20
N GLU A 2 -6.70 34.43 1.34
CA GLU A 2 -6.20 33.10 1.00
C GLU A 2 -5.29 32.65 2.14
N TYR A 3 -5.72 31.63 2.88
CA TYR A 3 -4.84 30.95 3.83
C TYR A 3 -3.83 30.15 3.02
N PRO A 4 -2.51 30.31 3.24
CA PRO A 4 -1.55 29.40 2.64
C PRO A 4 -1.81 28.01 3.24
N VAL A 5 -2.21 27.07 2.39
CA VAL A 5 -2.31 25.66 2.77
C VAL A 5 -0.87 25.22 3.04
N SER A 6 -0.49 25.14 4.31
CA SER A 6 0.86 24.74 4.69
C SER A 6 1.15 23.34 4.11
N PRO A 7 2.29 23.11 3.43
CA PRO A 7 2.70 21.78 2.94
C PRO A 7 3.03 20.77 4.07
N MET A 8 2.61 21.08 5.29
CA MET A 8 2.93 20.37 6.52
C MET A 8 1.92 19.24 6.83
N ASN A 9 0.84 19.13 6.06
CA ASN A 9 -0.23 18.16 6.30
C ASN A 9 -0.04 16.84 5.53
N GLU A 10 0.47 16.90 4.29
CA GLU A 10 0.64 15.70 3.46
C GLU A 10 1.68 14.73 4.04
N ILE A 11 2.82 15.24 4.53
CA ILE A 11 3.89 14.41 5.12
C ILE A 11 3.41 13.67 6.38
N ASP A 12 2.48 14.26 7.13
CA ASP A 12 1.91 13.62 8.32
C ASP A 12 0.91 12.53 7.91
N GLU A 13 0.09 12.80 6.88
CA GLU A 13 -0.88 11.87 6.33
C GLU A 13 -0.22 10.63 5.71
N GLU A 14 0.92 10.78 5.00
CA GLU A 14 1.75 9.67 4.51
C GLU A 14 2.18 8.70 5.64
N LYS A 15 2.49 9.27 6.81
CA LYS A 15 3.01 8.55 7.98
C LYS A 15 1.93 8.01 8.89
N ARG A 16 0.67 8.44 8.70
CA ARG A 16 -0.47 7.98 9.47
C ARG A 16 -0.56 6.46 9.42
N LEU A 17 -0.56 5.83 10.59
CA LEU A 17 -0.73 4.39 10.68
C LEU A 17 -2.19 4.01 10.43
N VAL A 18 -2.40 3.17 9.43
CA VAL A 18 -3.69 2.62 9.02
C VAL A 18 -3.69 1.11 9.15
N ARG A 19 -4.88 0.51 9.20
CA ARG A 19 -5.05 -0.94 9.29
C ARG A 19 -5.61 -1.47 7.96
N PRO A 20 -4.80 -2.14 7.12
CA PRO A 20 -5.31 -2.85 5.96
C PRO A 20 -6.20 -4.03 6.38
N ASP A 21 -7.19 -4.35 5.55
CA ASP A 21 -7.86 -5.65 5.58
C ASP A 21 -7.00 -6.69 4.84
N GLY A 22 -6.24 -7.46 5.62
CA GLY A 22 -5.35 -8.50 5.11
C GLY A 22 -6.07 -9.60 4.33
N LEU A 23 -7.37 -9.85 4.61
CA LEU A 23 -8.15 -10.82 3.85
C LEU A 23 -8.41 -10.32 2.42
N SER A 24 -8.75 -9.04 2.26
CA SER A 24 -8.97 -8.42 0.96
C SER A 24 -7.68 -8.37 0.14
N VAL A 25 -6.56 -7.93 0.74
CA VAL A 25 -5.22 -7.96 0.11
C VAL A 25 -4.88 -9.37 -0.40
N ARG A 26 -5.09 -10.37 0.46
CA ARG A 26 -4.82 -11.78 0.11
C ARG A 26 -5.71 -12.26 -1.02
N ARG A 27 -7.02 -11.98 -0.98
CA ARG A 27 -7.97 -12.38 -2.03
C ARG A 27 -7.59 -11.80 -3.38
N MET A 28 -7.36 -10.50 -3.46
CA MET A 28 -6.98 -9.84 -4.70
C MET A 28 -5.68 -10.41 -5.26
N ARG A 29 -4.66 -10.61 -4.42
CA ARG A 29 -3.43 -11.30 -4.85
C ARG A 29 -3.71 -12.69 -5.45
N HIS A 30 -4.61 -13.46 -4.84
CA HIS A 30 -5.00 -14.77 -5.35
C HIS A 30 -5.82 -14.71 -6.64
N ASP A 31 -6.66 -13.69 -6.82
CA ASP A 31 -7.43 -13.47 -8.06
C ASP A 31 -6.51 -13.20 -9.26
N HIS A 32 -5.38 -12.53 -9.02
CA HIS A 32 -4.30 -12.41 -10.00
C HIS A 32 -3.41 -13.66 -10.15
N SER A 33 -3.69 -14.74 -9.41
CA SER A 33 -2.84 -15.94 -9.32
C SER A 33 -1.40 -15.65 -8.89
N TRP A 34 -1.20 -14.63 -8.07
CA TRP A 34 0.13 -14.17 -7.64
C TRP A 34 0.59 -14.83 -6.34
N SER A 35 1.87 -15.19 -6.29
CA SER A 35 2.56 -15.45 -5.02
C SER A 35 2.84 -14.13 -4.28
N PRO A 36 3.16 -14.15 -2.98
CA PRO A 36 3.58 -12.95 -2.26
C PRO A 36 4.75 -12.22 -2.93
N ARG A 37 5.67 -12.97 -3.56
CA ARG A 37 6.81 -12.38 -4.29
C ARG A 37 6.38 -11.68 -5.58
N ASP A 38 5.32 -12.17 -6.23
CA ASP A 38 4.81 -11.56 -7.45
C ASP A 38 4.14 -10.22 -7.13
N LEU A 39 3.38 -10.14 -6.03
CA LEU A 39 2.83 -8.87 -5.56
C LEU A 39 3.94 -7.87 -5.20
N VAL A 40 4.99 -8.29 -4.48
CA VAL A 40 6.14 -7.40 -4.18
C VAL A 40 6.79 -6.85 -5.46
N LYS A 41 6.90 -7.66 -6.52
CA LYS A 41 7.40 -7.20 -7.83
C LYS A 41 6.42 -6.28 -8.54
N ALA A 42 5.12 -6.55 -8.45
CA ALA A 42 4.08 -5.70 -9.02
C ALA A 42 4.11 -4.29 -8.38
N ILE A 43 4.19 -4.23 -7.05
CA ILE A 43 4.36 -2.98 -6.28
C ILE A 43 5.60 -2.22 -6.76
N GLN A 44 6.75 -2.89 -6.82
CA GLN A 44 8.00 -2.26 -7.27
C GLN A 44 7.87 -1.71 -8.70
N ARG A 45 7.24 -2.49 -9.59
CA ARG A 45 7.04 -2.10 -10.98
C ARG A 45 6.09 -0.91 -11.09
N ALA A 46 4.97 -0.92 -10.39
CA ALA A 46 3.98 0.15 -10.39
C ALA A 46 4.61 1.46 -9.90
N HIS A 47 5.32 1.40 -8.77
CA HIS A 47 5.99 2.56 -8.21
C HIS A 47 7.09 3.09 -9.15
N TYR A 48 7.90 2.21 -9.75
CA TYR A 48 8.93 2.63 -10.71
C TYR A 48 8.34 3.32 -11.94
N ILE A 49 7.19 2.85 -12.45
CA ILE A 49 6.50 3.49 -13.57
C ILE A 49 6.00 4.89 -13.17
N ALA A 50 5.51 5.06 -11.94
CA ALA A 50 4.97 6.32 -11.45
C ALA A 50 6.06 7.37 -11.12
N THR A 51 7.17 6.95 -10.49
CA THR A 51 8.15 7.87 -9.89
C THR A 51 9.56 7.76 -10.46
N GLY A 52 9.88 6.67 -11.16
CA GLY A 52 11.24 6.33 -11.58
C GLY A 52 12.12 5.75 -10.47
N LEU A 53 11.59 5.54 -9.25
CA LEU A 53 12.32 5.00 -8.10
C LEU A 53 11.99 3.53 -7.84
N ASN A 54 12.91 2.82 -7.18
CA ASN A 54 12.74 1.40 -6.83
C ASN A 54 12.29 1.23 -5.38
N GLU A 55 11.10 1.71 -5.06
CA GLU A 55 10.47 1.49 -3.74
C GLU A 55 9.54 0.28 -3.77
N THR A 56 9.56 -0.51 -2.70
CA THR A 56 8.68 -1.68 -2.52
C THR A 56 8.63 -2.09 -1.04
N ILE A 57 7.81 -3.10 -0.74
CA ILE A 57 7.71 -3.72 0.58
C ILE A 57 8.45 -5.06 0.63
N THR A 58 8.73 -5.55 1.85
CA THR A 58 9.30 -6.89 2.02
C THR A 58 8.21 -7.97 2.01
N PRO A 59 8.53 -9.20 1.58
CA PRO A 59 7.60 -10.33 1.67
C PRO A 59 7.11 -10.61 3.10
N ASN A 60 7.97 -10.37 4.10
CA ASN A 60 7.61 -10.54 5.52
C ASN A 60 6.57 -9.51 5.96
N LEU A 61 6.72 -8.25 5.53
CA LEU A 61 5.73 -7.21 5.81
C LEU A 61 4.39 -7.55 5.15
N LEU A 62 4.41 -8.01 3.89
CA LEU A 62 3.20 -8.47 3.20
C LEU A 62 2.52 -9.61 3.95
N GLN A 63 3.27 -10.62 4.40
CA GLN A 63 2.71 -11.72 5.20
C GLN A 63 2.08 -11.21 6.51
N SER A 64 2.77 -10.29 7.20
CA SER A 64 2.26 -9.67 8.42
C SER A 64 0.93 -8.93 8.19
N ILE A 65 0.78 -8.25 7.06
CA ILE A 65 -0.47 -7.61 6.65
C ILE A 65 -1.55 -8.66 6.39
N GLU A 66 -1.29 -9.65 5.53
CA GLU A 66 -2.27 -10.66 5.12
C GLU A 66 -2.76 -11.55 6.27
N GLU A 67 -1.90 -11.86 7.25
CA GLU A 67 -2.23 -12.80 8.33
C GLU A 67 -2.64 -12.10 9.62
N LYS A 68 -2.15 -10.90 9.90
CA LYS A 68 -2.32 -10.24 11.22
C LYS A 68 -3.02 -8.89 11.14
N ASN A 69 -3.26 -8.35 9.94
CA ASN A 69 -3.76 -6.99 9.73
C ASN A 69 -2.87 -5.98 10.47
N ASP A 70 -1.55 -6.14 10.36
CA ASP A 70 -0.56 -5.25 10.98
C ASP A 70 -0.75 -3.81 10.48
N ARG A 71 -0.61 -2.85 11.40
CA ARG A 71 -0.72 -1.43 11.03
C ARG A 71 0.50 -0.98 10.24
N ILE A 72 0.26 -0.24 9.18
CA ILE A 72 1.29 0.28 8.27
C ILE A 72 1.07 1.77 8.00
N PRO A 73 2.11 2.51 7.60
CA PRO A 73 1.94 3.87 7.07
C PRO A 73 0.99 3.88 5.88
N TYR A 74 0.20 4.94 5.74
CA TYR A 74 -0.72 5.11 4.61
C TYR A 74 0.03 5.16 3.26
N ALA A 75 1.26 5.67 3.23
CA ALA A 75 2.17 5.54 2.10
C ALA A 75 2.34 4.07 1.65
N THR A 76 2.55 3.16 2.62
CA THR A 76 2.71 1.73 2.35
C THR A 76 1.42 1.09 1.86
N LEU A 77 0.26 1.53 2.37
CA LEU A 77 -1.04 1.06 1.87
C LEU A 77 -1.22 1.42 0.38
N ARG A 78 -0.85 2.65 -0.01
CA ARG A 78 -0.91 3.09 -1.41
C ARG A 78 0.01 2.28 -2.31
N LEU A 79 1.24 2.01 -1.87
CA LEU A 79 2.14 1.13 -2.64
C LEU A 79 1.50 -0.24 -2.92
N ILE A 80 0.83 -0.82 -1.92
CA ILE A 80 0.13 -2.10 -2.08
C ILE A 80 -1.05 -1.98 -3.03
N ALA A 81 -1.86 -0.92 -2.88
CA ALA A 81 -3.01 -0.64 -3.73
C ALA A 81 -2.60 -0.45 -5.20
N ASP A 82 -1.53 0.31 -5.46
CA ASP A 82 -0.94 0.49 -6.78
C ASP A 82 -0.50 -0.85 -7.39
N GLY A 83 0.15 -1.71 -6.58
CA GLY A 83 0.56 -3.04 -7.02
C GLY A 83 -0.60 -4.00 -7.29
N LEU A 84 -1.75 -3.81 -6.64
CA LEU A 84 -3.00 -4.56 -6.84
C LEU A 84 -3.93 -3.92 -7.87
N GLU A 85 -3.56 -2.77 -8.44
CA GLU A 85 -4.37 -2.01 -9.39
C GLU A 85 -5.77 -1.68 -8.82
N CYS A 86 -5.83 -1.29 -7.54
CA CYS A 86 -7.07 -0.95 -6.82
C CYS A 86 -6.96 0.36 -6.05
N ASP A 87 -8.08 0.88 -5.53
CA ASP A 87 -8.06 2.05 -4.68
C ASP A 87 -7.62 1.66 -3.24
N PRO A 88 -6.83 2.49 -2.53
CA PRO A 88 -6.38 2.17 -1.17
C PRO A 88 -7.53 1.91 -0.18
N VAL A 89 -8.71 2.50 -0.44
CA VAL A 89 -9.92 2.30 0.38
C VAL A 89 -10.50 0.90 0.23
N ASP A 90 -10.27 0.21 -0.89
CA ASP A 90 -10.80 -1.14 -1.14
C ASP A 90 -10.14 -2.19 -0.24
N ILE A 91 -8.94 -1.90 0.25
CA ILE A 91 -8.14 -2.78 1.11
C ILE A 91 -7.95 -2.20 2.52
N LEU A 92 -8.69 -1.16 2.87
CA LEU A 92 -8.68 -0.55 4.20
C LEU A 92 -9.71 -1.25 5.11
N SER A 93 -9.32 -1.58 6.34
CA SER A 93 -10.28 -2.02 7.36
C SER A 93 -11.04 -0.82 7.92
N GLU A 94 -12.36 -0.99 8.13
CA GLU A 94 -13.19 -0.05 8.91
C GLU A 94 -12.66 0.14 10.35
#